data_AF-A0A2D7AYV6-F1
#
_entry.id   AF-A0A2D7AYV6-F1
#
_cell.length_a   1.000
_cell.length_b   1.000
_cell.length_c   1.000
_cell.angle_alpha   90.00
_cell.angle_beta   90.00
_cell.angle_gamma   90.00
#
_symmetry.space_group_name_H-M   'P 1'
#
loop_
_entity.id
_entity.type
_entity.pdbx_description
1 polymer ?
#
loop_
_entity_poly.entity_id
_entity_poly.type
_entity_poly.pdbx_seq_one_letter_code
_entity_poly.pdbx_strand_id
1 'polypeptide(L)'
;MTHHTTTPIDPHRPWIRDERDDPSRMNWVQTLFNPFGMTGKLHFSRAWTFMFMGRLLLFIVPVFGVSIATMAGADLSSAWQPIKSIGVPLPALLVPFFFFTIVTEFTSWVAHVRRFAEANRSTLKAAIVLIPLTLGLIGFALGVMGGVSQYEAQQGQSAQAPVETVTDETADGAAADAAPTEAAEQAPAQNRGRRGPPPTPAEMALGAGMGLAMPLWALSSFFVMLWTLLHVARLPNGGVGGFRT
;
A
#
# COMPACT_ATOMS: atom_id res chain seq x y z
N MET A 1 -5.80 39.92 -11.27
CA MET A 1 -6.68 39.89 -12.48
C MET A 1 -6.38 38.60 -13.21
N THR A 2 -7.33 37.66 -13.29
CA THR A 2 -7.18 36.46 -14.11
C THR A 2 -7.50 36.84 -15.55
N HIS A 3 -6.49 36.84 -16.42
CA HIS A 3 -6.66 37.07 -17.85
C HIS A 3 -7.30 35.83 -18.47
N HIS A 4 -8.63 35.70 -18.36
CA HIS A 4 -9.38 34.79 -19.21
C HIS A 4 -9.38 35.37 -20.62
N THR A 5 -8.65 34.73 -21.54
CA THR A 5 -8.69 35.14 -22.94
C THR A 5 -10.06 34.74 -23.52
N THR A 6 -10.67 35.64 -24.29
CA THR A 6 -11.91 35.36 -25.03
C THR A 6 -11.68 34.32 -26.12
N THR A 7 -10.45 34.20 -26.61
CA THR A 7 -9.99 33.17 -27.53
C THR A 7 -9.41 31.96 -26.79
N PRO A 8 -9.78 30.72 -27.18
CA PRO A 8 -9.13 29.51 -26.69
C PRO A 8 -7.63 29.53 -26.96
N ILE A 9 -6.82 29.12 -25.97
CA ILE A 9 -5.37 28.97 -26.13
C ILE A 9 -5.05 27.74 -26.98
N ASP A 10 -5.80 26.66 -26.77
CA ASP A 10 -5.73 25.44 -27.57
C ASP A 10 -7.05 25.29 -28.35
N PRO A 11 -7.03 25.42 -29.70
CA PRO A 11 -8.21 25.23 -30.55
C PRO A 11 -8.86 23.85 -30.40
N HIS A 12 -8.08 22.81 -30.08
CA HIS A 12 -8.59 21.46 -29.86
C HIS A 12 -9.14 21.26 -28.43
N ARG A 13 -8.85 22.17 -27.50
CA ARG A 13 -9.29 22.11 -26.09
C ARG A 13 -9.86 23.46 -25.66
N PRO A 14 -11.07 23.82 -26.13
CA PRO A 14 -11.66 25.16 -25.94
C PRO A 14 -11.98 25.53 -24.47
N TRP A 15 -11.87 24.56 -23.56
CA TRP A 15 -11.97 24.77 -22.11
C TRP A 15 -10.67 25.28 -21.47
N ILE A 16 -9.54 25.25 -22.18
CA ILE A 16 -8.27 25.83 -21.74
C ILE A 16 -8.25 27.30 -22.17
N ARG A 17 -8.50 28.18 -21.21
CA ARG A 17 -8.64 29.64 -21.41
C ARG A 17 -7.71 30.46 -20.53
N ASP A 18 -6.92 29.80 -19.70
CA ASP A 18 -5.91 30.40 -18.84
C ASP A 18 -4.54 29.94 -19.33
N GLU A 19 -3.65 30.90 -19.58
CA GLU A 19 -2.28 30.64 -20.07
C GLU A 19 -1.50 29.77 -19.10
N ARG A 20 -1.86 29.80 -17.81
CA ARG A 20 -1.27 28.96 -16.76
C ARG A 20 -1.65 27.48 -16.87
N ASP A 21 -2.74 27.15 -17.56
CA ASP A 21 -3.21 25.79 -17.82
C ASP A 21 -2.80 25.29 -19.22
N ASP A 22 -1.95 26.04 -19.96
CA ASP A 22 -1.44 25.63 -21.27
C ASP A 22 -0.52 24.39 -21.16
N PRO A 23 -0.91 23.25 -21.76
CA PRO A 23 -0.11 22.02 -21.78
C PRO A 23 1.30 22.20 -22.33
N SER A 24 1.48 23.08 -23.32
CA SER A 24 2.72 23.23 -24.07
C SER A 24 3.82 23.91 -23.25
N ARG A 25 3.41 24.65 -22.21
CA ARG A 25 4.32 25.40 -21.32
C ARG A 25 4.57 24.72 -19.98
N MET A 26 4.03 23.51 -19.80
CA MET A 26 4.10 22.83 -18.51
C MET A 26 5.50 22.25 -18.25
N ASN A 27 6.16 22.76 -17.22
CA ASN A 27 7.41 22.19 -16.73
C ASN A 27 7.12 21.11 -15.67
N TRP A 28 7.28 19.84 -16.04
CA TRP A 28 7.02 18.69 -15.17
C TRP A 28 7.95 18.63 -13.96
N VAL A 29 9.23 18.94 -14.15
CA VAL A 29 10.23 18.90 -13.06
C VAL A 29 9.85 19.93 -12.01
N GLN A 30 9.54 21.16 -12.43
CA GLN A 30 9.09 22.19 -11.51
C GLN A 30 7.79 21.77 -10.84
N THR A 31 6.78 21.32 -11.60
CA THR A 31 5.45 20.96 -11.09
C THR A 31 5.50 19.84 -10.05
N LEU A 32 6.35 18.83 -10.25
CA LEU A 32 6.41 17.64 -9.40
C LEU A 32 7.38 17.77 -8.23
N PHE A 33 8.47 18.55 -8.36
CA PHE A 33 9.54 18.55 -7.36
C PHE A 33 9.75 19.88 -6.63
N ASN A 34 9.16 20.99 -7.09
CA ASN A 34 9.29 22.29 -6.40
C ASN A 34 8.00 22.64 -5.62
N PRO A 35 8.01 22.59 -4.28
CA PRO A 35 6.84 22.89 -3.44
C PRO A 35 6.51 24.38 -3.34
N PHE A 36 7.43 25.29 -3.67
CA PHE A 36 7.25 26.73 -3.50
C PHE A 36 6.50 27.41 -4.65
N GLY A 37 5.97 26.63 -5.59
CA GLY A 37 5.22 27.13 -6.74
C GLY A 37 3.70 27.16 -6.51
N MET A 38 3.00 27.58 -7.56
CA MET A 38 1.55 27.44 -7.67
C MET A 38 1.23 26.55 -8.88
N THR A 39 0.10 25.85 -8.82
CA THR A 39 -0.34 24.96 -9.90
C THR A 39 -1.83 25.08 -10.12
N GLY A 40 -2.21 25.40 -11.37
CA GLY A 40 -3.59 25.40 -11.85
C GLY A 40 -4.24 24.03 -11.76
N LYS A 41 -5.57 23.99 -11.83
CA LYS A 41 -6.35 22.76 -11.70
C LYS A 41 -5.93 21.71 -12.72
N LEU A 42 -5.70 22.09 -13.97
CA LEU A 42 -5.44 21.14 -15.05
C LEU A 42 -4.10 20.41 -14.84
N HIS A 43 -3.06 21.16 -14.49
CA HIS A 43 -1.73 20.62 -14.21
C HIS A 43 -1.75 19.67 -13.01
N PHE A 44 -2.45 20.06 -11.94
CA PHE A 44 -2.64 19.21 -10.76
C PHE A 44 -3.32 17.89 -11.13
N SER A 45 -4.47 17.93 -11.81
CA SER A 45 -5.21 16.72 -12.17
C SER A 45 -4.40 15.80 -13.09
N ARG A 46 -3.65 16.34 -14.06
CA ARG A 46 -2.80 15.54 -14.96
C ARG A 46 -1.64 14.87 -14.23
N ALA A 47 -0.93 15.62 -13.38
CA ALA A 47 0.12 15.07 -12.54
C ALA A 47 -0.42 13.95 -11.65
N TRP A 48 -1.52 14.23 -10.95
CA TRP A 48 -2.15 13.27 -10.05
C TRP A 48 -2.60 12.00 -10.77
N THR A 49 -3.28 12.12 -11.91
CA THR A 49 -3.70 10.97 -12.73
C THR A 49 -2.53 10.15 -13.23
N PHE A 50 -1.45 10.79 -13.70
CA PHE A 50 -0.25 10.09 -14.15
C PHE A 50 0.40 9.28 -13.01
N MET A 51 0.54 9.88 -11.84
CA MET A 51 1.10 9.21 -10.66
C MET A 51 0.22 8.03 -10.22
N PHE A 52 -1.10 8.22 -10.13
CA PHE A 52 -2.03 7.17 -9.74
C PHE A 52 -2.03 6.01 -10.75
N MET A 53 -2.11 6.31 -12.05
CA MET A 53 -2.11 5.31 -13.09
C MET A 53 -0.77 4.54 -13.13
N GLY A 54 0.35 5.25 -12.95
CA GLY A 54 1.67 4.62 -12.85
C GLY A 54 1.74 3.60 -11.70
N ARG A 55 1.22 3.94 -10.52
CA ARG A 55 1.15 3.01 -9.38
C ARG A 55 0.28 1.80 -9.68
N LEU A 56 -0.90 2.05 -10.24
CA LEU A 56 -1.85 1.01 -10.59
C LEU A 56 -1.22 0.01 -11.57
N LEU A 57 -0.58 0.50 -12.64
CA LEU A 57 0.05 -0.34 -13.64
C LEU A 57 1.25 -1.10 -13.08
N LEU A 58 2.12 -0.43 -12.29
CA LEU A 58 3.29 -1.08 -11.67
C LEU A 58 2.92 -2.11 -10.61
N PHE A 59 1.70 -2.08 -10.08
CA PHE A 59 1.20 -3.11 -9.19
C PHE A 59 0.46 -4.22 -9.95
N ILE A 60 -0.59 -3.86 -10.69
CA ILE A 60 -1.50 -4.81 -11.33
C ILE A 60 -0.77 -5.61 -12.41
N VAL A 61 -0.04 -4.96 -13.32
CA VAL A 61 0.55 -5.66 -14.47
C VAL A 61 1.55 -6.74 -14.03
N PRO A 62 2.53 -6.46 -13.13
CA PRO A 62 3.43 -7.51 -12.65
C PRO A 62 2.72 -8.60 -11.85
N VAL A 63 1.81 -8.23 -10.94
CA VAL A 63 1.10 -9.20 -10.08
C VAL A 63 0.23 -10.15 -10.92
N PHE A 64 -0.60 -9.61 -11.81
CA PHE A 64 -1.45 -10.44 -12.68
C PHE A 64 -0.64 -11.18 -13.73
N GLY A 65 0.39 -10.55 -14.31
CA GLY A 65 1.27 -11.21 -15.28
C GLY A 65 1.95 -12.45 -14.69
N VAL A 66 2.56 -12.31 -13.50
CA VAL A 66 3.18 -13.44 -12.80
C VAL A 66 2.13 -14.48 -12.40
N SER A 67 0.95 -14.07 -11.92
CA SER A 67 -0.11 -14.99 -11.53
C SER A 67 -0.61 -15.84 -12.70
N ILE A 68 -0.90 -15.22 -13.85
CA ILE A 68 -1.36 -15.91 -15.07
C ILE A 68 -0.26 -16.85 -15.59
N ALA A 69 0.98 -16.39 -15.66
CA ALA A 69 2.10 -17.22 -16.10
C ALA A 69 2.35 -18.42 -15.17
N THR A 70 2.22 -18.22 -13.85
CA THR A 70 2.32 -19.30 -12.86
C THR A 70 1.20 -20.33 -13.05
N MET A 71 -0.04 -19.87 -13.29
CA MET A 71 -1.17 -20.77 -13.62
C MET A 71 -0.96 -21.52 -14.93
N ALA A 72 -0.23 -20.93 -15.88
CA ALA A 72 0.15 -21.57 -17.14
C ALA A 72 1.35 -22.53 -17.01
N GLY A 73 1.91 -22.70 -15.81
CA GLY A 73 3.00 -23.64 -15.53
C GLY A 73 4.41 -23.03 -15.54
N ALA A 74 4.56 -21.71 -15.63
CA ALA A 74 5.87 -21.08 -15.50
C ALA A 74 6.33 -21.07 -14.03
N ASP A 75 7.60 -21.42 -13.77
CA ASP A 75 8.20 -21.24 -12.44
C ASP A 75 8.68 -19.80 -12.28
N LEU A 76 7.81 -18.97 -11.69
CA LEU A 76 8.09 -17.59 -11.33
C LEU A 76 8.13 -17.41 -9.80
N SER A 77 8.44 -18.48 -9.06
CA SER A 77 8.54 -18.44 -7.60
C SER A 77 9.55 -17.39 -7.12
N SER A 78 10.63 -17.17 -7.87
CA SER A 78 11.65 -16.15 -7.60
C SER A 78 11.11 -14.71 -7.62
N ALA A 79 10.07 -14.41 -8.40
CA ALA A 79 9.46 -13.09 -8.46
C ALA A 79 8.76 -12.71 -7.13
N TRP A 80 8.26 -13.72 -6.42
CA TRP A 80 7.62 -13.59 -5.11
C TRP A 80 8.61 -13.60 -3.95
N GLN A 81 9.86 -14.01 -4.20
CA GLN A 81 10.88 -14.03 -3.16
C GLN A 81 11.28 -12.60 -2.78
N PRO A 82 11.42 -12.31 -1.48
CA PRO A 82 11.92 -11.03 -1.01
C PRO A 82 13.35 -10.75 -1.47
N ILE A 83 13.65 -9.50 -1.85
CA ILE A 83 15.03 -9.08 -2.11
C ILE A 83 15.72 -8.72 -0.79
N LYS A 84 16.64 -9.59 -0.34
CA LYS A 84 17.37 -9.45 0.92
C LYS A 84 18.21 -8.15 1.04
N SER A 85 18.62 -7.55 -0.07
CA SER A 85 19.50 -6.36 -0.07
C SER A 85 18.80 -5.05 0.28
N ILE A 86 17.46 -5.00 0.32
CA ILE A 86 16.70 -3.76 0.50
C ILE A 86 16.31 -3.53 1.99
N GLY A 87 16.56 -4.51 2.88
CA GLY A 87 16.27 -4.38 4.31
C GLY A 87 14.78 -4.44 4.68
N VAL A 88 13.90 -4.59 3.68
CA VAL A 88 12.45 -4.85 3.82
C VAL A 88 12.09 -6.08 2.99
N PRO A 89 11.12 -6.91 3.43
CA PRO A 89 10.75 -8.20 2.84
C PRO A 89 9.94 -8.02 1.55
N LEU A 90 10.36 -7.12 0.66
CA LEU A 90 9.59 -6.75 -0.50
C LEU A 90 9.81 -7.79 -1.62
N PRO A 91 8.74 -8.43 -2.14
CA PRO A 91 8.84 -9.30 -3.30
C PRO A 91 9.55 -8.58 -4.46
N ALA A 92 10.44 -9.29 -5.15
CA ALA A 92 11.22 -8.72 -6.24
C ALA A 92 10.36 -8.00 -7.30
N LEU A 93 9.19 -8.57 -7.61
CA LEU A 93 8.26 -7.99 -8.58
C LEU A 93 7.64 -6.64 -8.13
N LEU A 94 7.60 -6.36 -6.83
CA LEU A 94 7.02 -5.14 -6.26
C LEU A 94 8.05 -4.03 -6.00
N VAL A 95 9.34 -4.29 -6.23
CA VAL A 95 10.40 -3.29 -6.05
C VAL A 95 10.16 -2.01 -6.86
N PRO A 96 9.84 -2.07 -8.18
CA PRO A 96 9.54 -0.87 -8.94
C PRO A 96 8.33 -0.10 -8.38
N PHE A 97 7.28 -0.83 -7.99
CA PHE A 97 6.09 -0.24 -7.38
C PHE A 97 6.41 0.49 -6.07
N PHE A 98 7.23 -0.10 -5.20
CA PHE A 98 7.61 0.50 -3.93
C PHE A 98 8.36 1.82 -4.10
N PHE A 99 9.45 1.83 -4.88
CA PHE A 99 10.20 3.06 -5.12
C PHE A 99 9.37 4.11 -5.85
N PHE A 100 8.58 3.70 -6.84
CA PHE A 100 7.67 4.60 -7.52
C PHE A 100 6.65 5.20 -6.55
N THR A 101 6.12 4.42 -5.61
CA THR A 101 5.18 4.89 -4.58
C THR A 101 5.81 5.97 -3.70
N ILE A 102 7.05 5.77 -3.24
CA ILE A 102 7.78 6.78 -2.45
C ILE A 102 7.96 8.09 -3.22
N VAL A 103 8.46 8.01 -4.46
CA VAL A 103 8.65 9.18 -5.32
C VAL A 103 7.32 9.89 -5.54
N THR A 104 6.28 9.13 -5.87
CA THR A 104 4.97 9.70 -6.15
C THR A 104 4.25 10.23 -4.93
N GLU A 105 4.56 9.77 -3.71
CA GLU A 105 4.01 10.39 -2.49
C GLU A 105 4.62 11.76 -2.26
N PHE A 106 5.93 11.87 -2.44
CA PHE A 106 6.60 13.16 -2.38
C PHE A 106 6.02 14.13 -3.42
N THR A 107 5.93 13.71 -4.68
CA THR A 107 5.41 14.59 -5.74
C THR A 107 3.90 14.84 -5.61
N SER A 108 3.15 13.92 -5.00
CA SER A 108 1.75 14.14 -4.59
C SER A 108 1.66 15.25 -3.55
N TRP A 109 2.49 15.20 -2.51
CA TRP A 109 2.57 16.28 -1.52
C TRP A 109 2.93 17.63 -2.15
N VAL A 110 3.94 17.67 -3.02
CA VAL A 110 4.31 18.90 -3.77
C VAL A 110 3.10 19.43 -4.56
N ALA A 111 2.42 18.57 -5.32
CA ALA A 111 1.26 18.97 -6.11
C ALA A 111 0.13 19.55 -5.24
N HIS A 112 -0.10 18.97 -4.05
CA HIS A 112 -1.09 19.46 -3.10
C HIS A 112 -0.70 20.80 -2.48
N VAL A 113 0.56 20.99 -2.06
CA VAL A 113 1.07 22.27 -1.54
C VAL A 113 0.82 23.38 -2.56
N ARG A 114 1.25 23.16 -3.81
CA ARG A 114 1.10 24.14 -4.89
C ARG A 114 -0.36 24.44 -5.22
N ARG A 115 -1.23 23.43 -5.14
CA ARG A 115 -2.67 23.59 -5.37
C ARG A 115 -3.34 24.40 -4.26
N PHE A 116 -2.97 24.18 -3.00
CA PHE A 116 -3.46 24.99 -1.89
C PHE A 116 -2.94 26.42 -1.96
N ALA A 117 -1.67 26.61 -2.32
CA ALA A 117 -1.08 27.94 -2.55
C ALA A 117 -1.83 28.69 -3.66
N GLU A 118 -2.08 28.05 -4.81
CA GLU A 118 -2.86 28.62 -5.92
C GLU A 118 -4.29 29.01 -5.50
N ALA A 119 -4.89 28.27 -4.56
CA ALA A 119 -6.23 28.53 -4.05
C ALA A 119 -6.26 29.54 -2.90
N ASN A 120 -5.13 30.16 -2.53
CA ASN A 120 -4.98 31.02 -1.34
C ASN A 120 -5.48 30.34 -0.05
N ARG A 121 -5.16 29.04 0.11
CA ARG A 121 -5.49 28.23 1.28
C ARG A 121 -4.22 27.78 1.99
N SER A 122 -4.35 27.44 3.27
CA SER A 122 -3.22 26.93 4.06
C SER A 122 -2.64 25.67 3.43
N THR A 123 -1.33 25.72 3.13
CA THR A 123 -0.55 24.61 2.58
C THR A 123 -0.33 23.49 3.58
N LEU A 124 -0.53 23.74 4.88
CA LEU A 124 -0.46 22.70 5.93
C LEU A 124 -1.45 21.56 5.66
N LYS A 125 -2.58 21.84 5.00
CA LYS A 125 -3.55 20.81 4.60
C LYS A 125 -2.97 19.76 3.65
N ALA A 126 -1.90 20.07 2.93
CA ALA A 126 -1.22 19.10 2.07
C ALA A 126 -0.62 17.92 2.87
N ALA A 127 -0.37 18.08 4.17
CA ALA A 127 0.10 16.99 5.02
C ALA A 127 -0.91 15.83 5.12
N ILE A 128 -2.20 16.06 4.85
CA ILE A 128 -3.23 15.01 4.79
C ILE A 128 -2.85 13.93 3.78
N VAL A 129 -2.19 14.30 2.67
CA VAL A 129 -1.80 13.33 1.66
C VAL A 129 -0.72 12.36 2.14
N LEU A 130 0.02 12.71 3.20
CA LEU A 130 1.06 11.88 3.80
C LEU A 130 0.51 10.86 4.80
N ILE A 131 -0.76 10.98 5.22
CA ILE A 131 -1.39 10.07 6.18
C ILE A 131 -1.21 8.60 5.80
N PRO A 132 -1.40 8.17 4.54
CA PRO A 132 -1.29 6.76 4.20
C PRO A 132 0.13 6.22 4.37
N LEU A 133 1.13 7.01 3.99
CA LEU A 133 2.53 6.67 4.20
C LEU A 133 2.83 6.55 5.70
N THR A 134 2.43 7.55 6.49
CA THR A 134 2.64 7.56 7.95
C THR A 134 1.97 6.38 8.63
N LEU A 135 0.71 6.09 8.30
CA LEU A 135 -0.03 4.95 8.88
C LEU A 135 0.55 3.61 8.41
N GLY A 136 1.02 3.51 7.16
CA GLY A 136 1.75 2.34 6.67
C GLY A 136 3.03 2.10 7.47
N LEU A 137 3.83 3.14 7.73
CA LEU A 137 5.06 3.05 8.53
C LEU A 137 4.77 2.70 10.00
N ILE A 138 3.76 3.31 10.62
CA ILE A 138 3.34 2.99 11.98
C ILE A 138 2.85 1.54 12.05
N GLY A 139 1.99 1.14 11.11
CA GLY A 139 1.50 -0.24 11.00
C GLY A 139 2.64 -1.24 10.83
N PHE A 140 3.64 -0.89 10.02
CA PHE A 140 4.82 -1.73 9.85
C PHE A 140 5.60 -1.89 11.14
N ALA A 141 5.91 -0.79 11.84
CA ALA A 141 6.65 -0.83 13.10
C ALA A 141 5.90 -1.62 14.18
N LEU A 142 4.60 -1.38 14.34
CA LEU A 142 3.74 -2.11 15.28
C LEU A 142 3.65 -3.60 14.93
N GLY A 143 3.50 -3.93 13.64
CA GLY A 143 3.44 -5.32 13.19
C GLY A 143 4.76 -6.05 13.36
N VAL A 144 5.90 -5.39 13.14
CA VAL A 144 7.24 -5.95 13.42
C VAL A 144 7.37 -6.30 14.89
N MET A 145 7.02 -5.40 15.80
CA MET A 145 7.05 -5.67 17.24
C MET A 145 6.12 -6.84 17.62
N GLY A 146 4.94 -6.92 17.01
CA GLY A 146 4.01 -8.03 17.21
C GLY A 146 4.51 -9.37 16.67
N GLY A 147 5.19 -9.38 15.52
CA GLY A 147 5.76 -10.60 14.95
C GLY A 147 6.94 -11.13 15.76
N VAL A 148 7.77 -10.25 16.33
CA VAL A 148 8.84 -10.64 17.26
C VAL A 148 8.26 -11.31 18.52
N SER A 149 7.25 -10.71 19.15
CA SER A 149 6.65 -11.29 20.35
C SER A 149 5.91 -12.61 20.08
N GLN A 150 5.27 -12.75 18.91
CA GLN A 150 4.67 -14.02 18.47
C GLN A 150 5.72 -15.11 18.28
N TYR A 151 6.89 -14.77 17.74
CA TYR A 151 7.98 -15.72 17.55
C TYR A 151 8.51 -16.23 18.90
N GLU A 152 8.73 -15.33 19.85
CA GLU A 152 9.16 -15.67 21.22
C GLU A 152 8.13 -16.56 21.92
N ALA A 153 6.84 -16.26 21.79
CA ALA A 153 5.77 -17.08 22.36
C ALA A 153 5.72 -18.49 21.75
N GLN A 154 5.93 -18.62 20.44
CA GLN A 154 5.97 -19.92 19.75
C GLN A 154 7.19 -20.76 20.16
N GLN A 155 8.35 -20.14 20.39
CA GLN A 155 9.50 -20.85 20.96
C GLN A 155 9.21 -21.32 22.39
N GLY A 156 8.60 -20.48 23.22
CA GLY A 156 8.22 -20.83 24.59
C GLY A 156 7.24 -22.01 24.66
N GLN A 157 6.25 -22.06 23.77
CA GLN A 157 5.30 -23.17 23.68
C GLN A 157 5.94 -24.45 23.13
N SER A 158 6.86 -24.33 22.16
CA SER A 158 7.58 -25.48 21.59
C SER A 158 8.56 -26.11 22.58
N ALA A 159 9.13 -25.30 23.49
CA ALA A 159 9.98 -25.78 24.58
C ALA A 159 9.20 -26.45 25.73
N GLN A 160 7.89 -26.19 25.83
CA GLN A 160 7.00 -26.76 26.86
C GLN A 160 6.20 -27.99 26.37
N ALA A 161 6.28 -28.35 25.09
CA ALA A 161 5.68 -29.59 24.59
C ALA A 161 6.46 -30.78 25.18
N PRO A 162 5.87 -31.58 26.08
CA PRO A 162 6.57 -32.70 26.69
C PRO A 162 6.96 -33.68 25.60
N VAL A 163 8.24 -34.05 25.56
CA VAL A 163 8.67 -35.29 24.93
C VAL A 163 7.96 -36.40 25.70
N GLU A 164 6.86 -36.92 25.16
CA GLU A 164 6.36 -38.24 25.53
C GLU A 164 7.48 -39.22 25.20
N THR A 165 8.33 -39.47 26.19
CA THR A 165 9.25 -40.58 26.21
C THR A 165 8.41 -41.84 26.07
N VAL A 166 8.41 -42.40 24.85
CA VAL A 166 8.05 -43.78 24.58
C VAL A 166 9.03 -44.64 25.38
N THR A 167 8.63 -45.05 26.58
CA THR A 167 9.20 -46.21 27.26
C THR A 167 8.27 -47.38 26.99
N ASP A 168 8.64 -48.21 26.02
CA ASP A 168 8.18 -49.58 25.91
C ASP A 168 8.68 -50.37 27.12
N GLU A 169 7.77 -51.03 27.86
CA GLU A 169 7.93 -52.41 28.34
C GLU A 169 6.64 -52.89 29.06
N THR A 170 5.91 -53.76 28.35
CA THR A 170 5.15 -54.94 28.84
C THR A 170 4.61 -54.98 30.28
N ALA A 171 3.28 -54.96 30.42
CA ALA A 171 2.56 -55.79 31.39
C ALA A 171 1.14 -56.13 30.90
N ASP A 172 0.87 -57.42 30.85
CA ASP A 172 -0.35 -58.11 30.43
C ASP A 172 -1.45 -58.03 31.52
N GLY A 173 -2.74 -58.05 31.14
CA GLY A 173 -3.83 -58.41 32.07
C GLY A 173 -5.12 -57.57 32.10
N ALA A 174 -6.12 -58.06 31.35
CA ALA A 174 -7.52 -58.28 31.75
C ALA A 174 -8.53 -57.12 32.01
N ALA A 175 -9.63 -57.23 31.23
CA ALA A 175 -11.05 -57.12 31.59
C ALA A 175 -11.82 -55.79 31.38
N ALA A 176 -12.93 -55.96 30.66
CA ALA A 176 -14.08 -55.10 30.34
C ALA A 176 -14.66 -54.33 31.55
N ASP A 177 -15.44 -53.26 31.43
CA ASP A 177 -16.61 -53.08 30.56
C ASP A 177 -17.15 -51.62 30.65
N ALA A 178 -18.09 -51.28 29.75
CA ALA A 178 -19.02 -50.13 29.72
C ALA A 178 -18.75 -48.96 28.73
N ALA A 179 -19.51 -48.99 27.63
CA ALA A 179 -19.73 -47.95 26.60
C ALA A 179 -20.98 -47.06 26.96
N PRO A 180 -21.50 -46.12 26.12
CA PRO A 180 -20.99 -45.38 24.95
C PRO A 180 -21.30 -43.84 24.98
N THR A 181 -21.01 -43.13 23.86
CA THR A 181 -21.60 -41.83 23.40
C THR A 181 -21.00 -40.55 24.05
N GLU A 182 -20.61 -39.45 23.39
CA GLU A 182 -21.01 -38.77 22.14
C GLU A 182 -19.86 -37.91 21.56
N ALA A 183 -19.83 -37.79 20.23
CA ALA A 183 -19.39 -36.63 19.44
C ALA A 183 -18.20 -35.78 19.94
N ALA A 184 -16.97 -36.24 19.67
CA ALA A 184 -15.84 -35.34 19.52
C ALA A 184 -15.89 -34.74 18.10
N GLU A 185 -16.41 -33.52 18.04
CA GLU A 185 -16.43 -32.60 16.91
C GLU A 185 -15.08 -32.63 16.18
N GLN A 186 -15.07 -33.18 14.97
CA GLN A 186 -13.92 -33.15 14.08
C GLN A 186 -13.61 -31.68 13.77
N ALA A 187 -12.61 -31.13 14.45
CA ALA A 187 -11.99 -29.88 14.07
C ALA A 187 -11.64 -29.96 12.57
N PRO A 188 -12.00 -28.95 11.76
CA PRO A 188 -11.84 -29.03 10.32
C PRO A 188 -10.37 -29.29 10.01
N ALA A 189 -10.13 -30.37 9.28
CA ALA A 189 -8.82 -30.75 8.79
C ALA A 189 -8.24 -29.57 7.99
N GLN A 190 -7.40 -28.77 8.66
CA GLN A 190 -6.67 -27.71 8.00
C GLN A 190 -5.75 -28.37 7.00
N ASN A 191 -6.08 -28.10 5.74
CA ASN A 191 -5.32 -28.36 4.53
C ASN A 191 -3.81 -28.32 4.83
N ARG A 192 -3.17 -29.49 4.94
CA ARG A 192 -1.72 -29.65 5.15
C ARG A 192 -0.98 -29.28 3.86
N GLY A 193 -1.10 -28.02 3.46
CA GLY A 193 -0.32 -27.44 2.39
C GLY A 193 1.13 -27.31 2.85
N ARG A 194 1.99 -28.20 2.34
CA ARG A 194 3.45 -28.08 2.22
C ARG A 194 4.08 -27.14 3.27
N ARG A 195 4.22 -27.65 4.50
CA ARG A 195 4.89 -26.96 5.61
C ARG A 195 6.37 -26.79 5.24
N GLY A 196 6.72 -25.58 4.80
CA GLY A 196 8.12 -25.19 4.66
C GLY A 196 8.82 -25.19 6.03
N PRO A 197 10.14 -24.91 6.07
CA PRO A 197 10.85 -24.69 7.32
C PRO A 197 10.10 -23.66 8.19
N PRO A 198 10.14 -23.80 9.53
CA PRO A 198 9.54 -22.80 10.41
C PRO A 198 10.13 -21.41 10.09
N PRO A 199 9.29 -20.37 10.02
CA PRO A 199 9.75 -19.04 9.65
C PRO A 199 10.81 -18.54 10.63
N THR A 200 11.82 -17.87 10.12
CA THR A 200 12.84 -17.19 10.93
C THR A 200 12.22 -16.03 11.72
N PRO A 201 12.85 -15.56 12.82
CA PRO A 201 12.34 -14.39 13.57
C PRO A 201 12.18 -13.17 12.68
N ALA A 202 13.12 -12.95 11.75
CA ALA A 202 13.05 -11.86 10.79
C ALA A 202 11.86 -12.00 9.83
N GLU A 203 11.62 -13.20 9.27
CA GLU A 203 10.47 -13.42 8.38
C GLU A 203 9.14 -13.23 9.10
N MET A 204 9.02 -13.69 10.35
CA MET A 204 7.79 -13.50 11.14
C MET A 204 7.56 -12.02 11.48
N ALA A 205 8.60 -11.31 11.94
CA ALA A 205 8.53 -9.89 12.24
C ALA A 205 8.16 -9.06 10.99
N LEU A 206 8.89 -9.28 9.89
CA LEU A 206 8.70 -8.55 8.65
C LEU A 206 7.35 -8.87 7.98
N GLY A 207 6.91 -10.13 8.04
CA GLY A 207 5.59 -10.57 7.57
C GLY A 207 4.44 -9.96 8.35
N ALA A 208 4.53 -9.93 9.68
CA ALA A 208 3.54 -9.28 10.55
C ALA A 208 3.52 -7.75 10.33
N GLY A 209 4.70 -7.13 10.21
CA GLY A 209 4.86 -5.72 9.82
C GLY A 209 4.12 -5.41 8.53
N MET A 210 4.37 -6.17 7.48
CA MET A 210 3.72 -5.93 6.19
C MET A 210 2.21 -6.23 6.24
N GLY A 211 1.81 -7.27 6.98
CA GLY A 211 0.42 -7.67 7.17
C GLY A 211 -0.43 -6.59 7.84
N LEU A 212 0.14 -5.79 8.75
CA LEU A 212 -0.54 -4.66 9.37
C LEU A 212 -0.42 -3.36 8.55
N ALA A 213 0.74 -3.11 7.94
CA ALA A 213 1.00 -1.90 7.17
C ALA A 213 0.13 -1.80 5.90
N MET A 214 -0.02 -2.89 5.15
CA MET A 214 -0.77 -2.91 3.88
C MET A 214 -2.24 -2.47 4.04
N PRO A 215 -3.05 -3.05 4.95
CA PRO A 215 -4.44 -2.63 5.11
C PRO A 215 -4.55 -1.19 5.62
N LEU A 216 -3.70 -0.76 6.56
CA LEU A 216 -3.70 0.61 7.05
C LEU A 216 -3.39 1.61 5.93
N TRP A 217 -2.36 1.34 5.13
CA TRP A 217 -2.02 2.15 3.96
C TRP A 217 -3.16 2.14 2.93
N ALA A 218 -3.74 0.98 2.61
CA ALA A 218 -4.78 0.87 1.59
C ALA A 218 -6.08 1.61 1.99
N LEU A 219 -6.58 1.39 3.22
CA LEU A 219 -7.78 2.06 3.71
C LEU A 219 -7.60 3.57 3.78
N SER A 220 -6.49 4.04 4.35
CA SER A 220 -6.23 5.47 4.45
C SER A 220 -6.00 6.12 3.08
N SER A 221 -5.34 5.43 2.14
CA SER A 221 -5.18 5.88 0.75
C SER A 221 -6.54 6.12 0.08
N PHE A 222 -7.52 5.26 0.32
CA PHE A 222 -8.86 5.43 -0.22
C PHE A 222 -9.52 6.73 0.26
N PHE A 223 -9.49 7.01 1.57
CA PHE A 223 -10.08 8.24 2.11
C PHE A 223 -9.32 9.49 1.67
N VAL A 224 -8.00 9.44 1.59
CA VAL A 224 -7.17 10.55 1.08
C VAL A 224 -7.43 10.80 -0.40
N MET A 225 -7.60 9.74 -1.21
CA MET A 225 -8.02 9.85 -2.61
C MET A 225 -9.38 10.54 -2.72
N LEU A 226 -10.38 10.12 -1.94
CA LEU A 226 -11.70 10.76 -1.93
C LEU A 226 -11.60 12.24 -1.55
N TRP A 227 -10.86 12.55 -0.49
CA TRP A 227 -10.61 13.93 -0.09
C TRP A 227 -9.94 14.74 -1.20
N THR A 228 -8.95 14.16 -1.89
CA THR A 228 -8.26 14.81 -3.01
C THR A 228 -9.23 15.15 -4.15
N LEU A 229 -10.10 14.21 -4.53
CA LEU A 229 -11.06 14.38 -5.62
C LEU A 229 -12.23 15.32 -5.27
N LEU A 230 -12.73 15.23 -4.04
CA LEU A 230 -13.91 15.98 -3.60
C LEU A 230 -13.56 17.40 -3.12
N HIS A 231 -12.35 17.60 -2.59
CA HIS A 231 -11.92 18.88 -2.04
C HIS A 231 -10.87 19.56 -2.92
N VAL A 232 -9.70 18.94 -3.07
CA VAL A 232 -8.51 19.59 -3.64
C VAL A 232 -8.68 19.87 -5.14
N ALA A 233 -9.18 18.88 -5.88
CA ALA A 233 -9.45 19.00 -7.31
C ALA A 233 -10.56 20.03 -7.64
N ARG A 234 -11.39 20.39 -6.66
CA ARG A 234 -12.49 21.36 -6.81
C ARG A 234 -12.13 22.77 -6.36
N LEU A 235 -10.92 22.99 -5.85
CA LEU A 235 -10.48 24.34 -5.49
C LEU A 235 -10.55 25.27 -6.73
N PRO A 236 -10.88 26.56 -6.56
CA PRO A 236 -10.82 27.53 -7.64
C PRO A 236 -9.37 27.90 -7.98
N ASN A 237 -9.13 28.35 -9.21
CA ASN A 237 -7.85 28.96 -9.59
C ASN A 237 -7.78 30.38 -9.02
N GLY A 238 -6.63 30.77 -8.45
CA GLY A 238 -6.40 32.09 -7.85
C GLY A 238 -7.22 32.42 -6.60
N GLY A 239 -7.91 31.44 -5.99
CA GLY A 239 -8.69 31.65 -4.76
C GLY A 239 -9.98 32.47 -4.93
N VAL A 240 -10.38 32.81 -6.16
CA VAL A 240 -11.60 33.60 -6.45
C VAL A 240 -12.65 32.70 -7.09
N GLY A 241 -13.76 32.50 -6.39
CA GLY A 241 -14.89 31.68 -6.83
C GLY A 241 -15.53 30.97 -5.65
N GLY A 242 -16.77 31.36 -5.31
CA GLY A 242 -17.55 30.64 -4.32
C GLY A 242 -17.78 29.20 -4.78
N PHE A 243 -17.67 28.25 -3.86
CA PHE A 243 -18.18 26.90 -4.09
C PHE A 243 -19.68 27.01 -4.33
N ARG A 244 -20.13 26.83 -5.58
CA ARG A 244 -21.51 26.42 -5.81
C ARG A 244 -21.55 24.91 -5.55
N THR A 245 -21.89 24.56 -4.31
CA THR A 245 -22.40 23.23 -3.95
C THR A 245 -23.82 23.09 -4.46
#